data_AF-A0A4U0WPC5-F1
#
_entry.id   AF-A0A4U0WPC5-F1
#
_cell.length_a   1.000
_cell.length_b   1.000
_cell.length_c   1.000
_cell.angle_alpha   90.00
_cell.angle_beta   90.00
_cell.angle_gamma   90.00
#
_symmetry.space_group_name_H-M   'P 1'
#
loop_
_entity.id
_entity.type
_entity.pdbx_description
1 polymer ?
#
loop_
_entity_poly.entity_id
_entity_poly.type
_entity_poly.pdbx_seq_one_letter_code
_entity_poly.pdbx_strand_id
1 'polypeptide(L)'
;MAGLFSRRWIRTARDTYLVIDALSHPIQDIKTGASCENSTGRPDPTICPTTEACAQNCAVEGINYAQHGVQTHGNALTLHQYLDVNGVETEVSPRLYLLGPKAENYEMLQLLNQEFTVSIQRHF
;
A
#
# COMPACT_ATOMS: atom_id res chain seq x y z
N MET A 1 2.97 -25.61 41.99
CA MET A 1 3.04 -25.89 40.55
C MET A 1 1.84 -25.23 39.89
N ALA A 2 2.00 -24.00 39.40
CA ALA A 2 0.92 -23.26 38.73
C ALA A 2 0.84 -23.74 37.27
N GLY A 3 -0.29 -24.34 36.91
CA GLY A 3 -0.54 -24.81 35.54
C GLY A 3 -0.69 -23.63 34.59
N LEU A 4 0.20 -23.57 33.60
CA LEU A 4 0.07 -22.71 32.42
C LEU A 4 -1.18 -23.14 31.63
N PHE A 5 -2.29 -22.41 31.83
CA PHE A 5 -3.39 -22.41 30.89
C PHE A 5 -2.95 -21.70 29.60
N SER A 6 -2.22 -22.41 28.72
CA SER A 6 -2.09 -21.96 27.34
C SER A 6 -3.43 -22.18 26.66
N ARG A 7 -4.30 -21.16 26.70
CA ARG A 7 -5.44 -21.06 25.78
C ARG A 7 -4.85 -20.89 24.37
N ARG A 8 -4.53 -22.01 23.72
CA ARG A 8 -4.13 -22.02 22.32
C ARG A 8 -5.37 -21.71 21.49
N TRP A 9 -5.56 -20.44 21.16
CA TRP A 9 -6.53 -20.00 20.16
C TRP A 9 -6.24 -20.74 18.85
N ILE A 10 -7.19 -21.57 18.40
CA ILE A 10 -7.11 -22.19 17.07
C ILE A 10 -7.33 -21.04 16.08
N ARG A 11 -6.26 -20.57 15.46
CA ARG A 11 -6.27 -19.54 14.42
C ARG A 11 -5.92 -20.17 13.09
N THR A 12 -6.69 -19.86 12.06
CA THR A 12 -6.41 -20.27 10.68
C THR A 12 -5.74 -19.11 9.96
N ALA A 13 -4.61 -19.38 9.31
CA ALA A 13 -3.98 -18.40 8.44
C ALA A 13 -4.88 -18.10 7.23
N ARG A 14 -4.93 -16.84 6.82
CA ARG A 14 -5.61 -16.41 5.61
C ARG A 14 -4.57 -15.80 4.69
N ASP A 15 -4.63 -16.17 3.42
CA ASP A 15 -3.85 -15.48 2.39
C ASP A 15 -4.50 -14.12 2.15
N THR A 16 -3.76 -13.06 2.43
CA THR A 16 -4.16 -11.67 2.20
C THR A 16 -3.03 -10.94 1.51
N TYR A 17 -3.35 -9.84 0.86
CA TYR A 17 -2.38 -9.06 0.10
C TYR A 17 -2.37 -7.63 0.62
N LEU A 18 -1.35 -6.86 0.22
CA LEU A 18 -1.25 -5.43 0.53
C LEU A 18 -1.27 -4.65 -0.77
N VAL A 19 -1.95 -3.50 -0.75
CA VAL A 19 -1.90 -2.53 -1.84
C VAL A 19 -1.49 -1.17 -1.32
N ILE A 20 -0.56 -0.50 -2.01
CA ILE A 20 -0.16 0.87 -1.69
C ILE A 20 -1.20 1.85 -2.21
N ASP A 21 -1.31 2.99 -1.52
CA ASP A 21 -2.24 4.04 -1.89
C ASP A 21 -2.07 4.49 -3.35
N ALA A 22 -3.20 4.71 -4.03
CA ALA A 22 -3.21 5.04 -5.45
C ALA A 22 -2.38 6.29 -5.79
N LEU A 23 -2.28 7.28 -4.88
CA LEU A 23 -1.47 8.49 -5.12
C LEU A 23 0.04 8.24 -5.07
N SER A 24 0.47 7.05 -4.63
CA SER A 24 1.88 6.65 -4.71
C SER A 24 2.24 6.11 -6.10
N HIS A 25 1.25 5.66 -6.87
CA HIS A 25 1.47 5.06 -8.17
C HIS A 25 1.75 6.12 -9.24
N PRO A 26 2.59 5.81 -10.24
CA PRO A 26 2.65 6.60 -11.45
C PRO A 26 1.28 6.60 -12.15
N ILE A 27 0.80 7.79 -12.50
CA ILE A 27 -0.40 7.95 -13.33
C ILE A 27 0.07 8.45 -14.70
N GLN A 28 -0.07 7.62 -15.73
CA GLN A 28 0.53 7.87 -17.04
C GLN A 28 -0.50 7.85 -18.17
N ASP A 29 -0.24 8.66 -19.19
CA ASP A 29 -0.98 8.64 -20.45
C ASP A 29 -0.73 7.31 -21.15
N ILE A 30 -1.80 6.56 -21.41
CA ILE A 30 -1.74 5.21 -22.00
C ILE A 30 -1.17 5.19 -23.43
N LYS A 31 -1.12 6.33 -24.12
CA LYS A 31 -0.62 6.45 -25.49
C LYS A 31 0.85 6.85 -25.53
N THR A 32 1.25 7.75 -24.63
CA THR A 32 2.57 8.40 -24.69
C THR A 32 3.51 7.97 -23.58
N GLY A 33 2.99 7.43 -22.48
CA GLY A 33 3.75 7.15 -21.25
C GLY A 33 4.13 8.40 -20.46
N ALA A 34 3.66 9.59 -20.88
CA ALA A 34 3.90 10.83 -20.14
C ALA A 34 3.13 10.82 -18.81
N SER A 35 3.63 11.54 -17.81
CA SER A 35 2.88 11.77 -16.56
C SER A 35 1.56 12.49 -16.86
N CYS A 36 0.47 11.97 -16.31
CA CYS A 36 -0.82 12.67 -16.32
C CYS A 36 -0.90 13.78 -15.28
N GLU A 37 0.13 13.93 -14.45
CA GLU A 37 0.27 15.01 -13.49
C GLU A 37 1.34 16.01 -13.93
N ASN A 38 1.09 17.29 -13.66
CA ASN A 38 2.04 18.37 -13.86
C ASN A 38 3.02 18.48 -12.67
N SER A 39 3.96 19.43 -12.74
CA SER A 39 4.99 19.66 -11.71
C SER A 39 4.47 20.07 -10.32
N THR A 40 3.16 20.27 -10.16
CA THR A 40 2.51 20.58 -8.88
C THR A 40 1.71 19.40 -8.32
N GLY A 41 1.74 18.23 -8.97
CA GLY A 41 0.95 17.06 -8.59
C GLY A 41 -0.55 17.21 -8.89
N ARG A 42 -0.89 18.01 -9.90
CA ARG A 42 -2.27 18.19 -10.37
C ARG A 42 -2.43 17.61 -11.77
N PRO A 43 -3.65 17.20 -12.18
CA PRO A 43 -3.89 16.73 -13.54
C PRO A 43 -3.37 17.72 -14.58
N ASP A 44 -2.57 17.23 -15.54
CA ASP A 44 -2.05 18.03 -16.64
C ASP A 44 -3.21 18.40 -17.58
N PRO A 45 -3.54 19.69 -17.78
CA PRO A 45 -4.70 20.10 -18.58
C PRO A 45 -4.59 19.74 -20.07
N THR A 46 -3.39 19.45 -20.58
CA THR A 46 -3.18 19.02 -21.97
C THR A 46 -3.57 17.55 -22.19
N ILE A 47 -3.45 16.72 -21.15
CA ILE A 47 -3.81 15.29 -21.15
C ILE A 47 -5.20 15.07 -20.53
N CYS A 48 -5.49 15.81 -19.46
CA CYS A 48 -6.69 15.76 -18.62
C CYS A 48 -7.49 17.10 -18.67
N PRO A 49 -8.05 17.50 -19.83
CA PRO A 49 -8.86 18.73 -19.92
C PRO A 49 -10.22 18.60 -19.21
N THR A 50 -10.73 17.38 -19.06
CA THR A 50 -11.92 17.04 -18.27
C THR A 50 -11.69 15.76 -17.46
N THR A 51 -12.53 15.49 -16.47
CA THR A 51 -12.48 14.26 -15.68
C THR A 51 -12.64 13.02 -16.55
N GLU A 52 -13.58 13.04 -17.51
CA GLU A 52 -13.85 11.92 -18.42
C GLU A 52 -12.67 11.67 -19.35
N ALA A 53 -12.09 12.74 -19.91
CA ALA A 53 -10.90 12.63 -20.74
C ALA A 53 -9.71 12.07 -19.95
N CYS A 54 -9.53 12.51 -18.71
CA CYS A 54 -8.46 12.01 -17.83
C CYS A 54 -8.63 10.51 -17.55
N ALA A 55 -9.85 10.06 -17.22
CA ALA A 55 -10.14 8.65 -16.97
C ALA A 55 -9.95 7.77 -18.21
N GLN A 56 -10.08 8.32 -19.42
CA GLN A 56 -9.86 7.61 -20.68
C GLN A 56 -8.41 7.62 -21.13
N ASN A 57 -7.68 8.70 -20.84
CA ASN A 57 -6.31 8.89 -21.32
C ASN A 57 -5.28 8.33 -20.34
N CYS A 58 -5.60 8.23 -19.05
CA CYS A 58 -4.63 7.90 -18.00
C CYS A 58 -4.88 6.53 -17.38
N ALA A 59 -3.80 5.82 -17.07
CA ALA A 59 -3.81 4.60 -16.28
C ALA A 59 -2.95 4.75 -15.03
N VAL A 60 -3.39 4.07 -13.96
CA VAL A 60 -2.58 3.88 -12.75
C VAL A 60 -1.71 2.66 -12.98
N GLU A 61 -0.40 2.87 -12.99
CA GLU A 61 0.57 1.84 -13.35
C GLU A 61 1.07 1.04 -12.14
N GLY A 62 1.63 -0.13 -12.39
CA GLY A 62 2.29 -0.92 -11.35
C GLY A 62 3.48 -0.17 -10.71
N ILE A 63 3.80 -0.52 -9.46
CA ILE A 63 4.84 0.16 -8.68
C ILE A 63 5.72 -0.83 -7.92
N ASN A 64 6.98 -0.46 -7.72
CA ASN A 64 7.91 -1.22 -6.89
C ASN A 64 7.79 -0.82 -5.41
N TYR A 65 7.11 -1.65 -4.63
CA TYR A 65 6.85 -1.43 -3.21
C TYR A 65 8.11 -1.17 -2.38
N ALA A 66 9.23 -1.83 -2.70
CA ALA A 66 10.48 -1.65 -1.97
C ALA A 66 11.06 -0.24 -2.14
N GLN A 67 10.88 0.39 -3.31
CA GLN A 67 11.27 1.78 -3.55
C GLN A 67 10.40 2.79 -2.81
N HIS A 68 9.25 2.35 -2.28
CA HIS A 68 8.35 3.14 -1.44
C HIS A 68 8.42 2.71 0.03
N GLY A 69 9.49 2.01 0.44
CA GLY A 69 9.73 1.68 1.83
C GLY A 69 8.84 0.56 2.38
N VAL A 70 8.23 -0.25 1.51
CA VAL A 70 7.36 -1.36 1.92
C VAL A 70 8.08 -2.69 1.75
N GLN A 71 8.18 -3.46 2.83
CA GLN A 71 8.74 -4.81 2.83
C GLN A 71 7.86 -5.77 3.63
N THR A 72 7.81 -7.03 3.21
CA THR A 72 7.10 -8.09 3.93
C THR A 72 7.99 -9.30 4.14
N HIS A 73 7.83 -9.96 5.29
CA HIS A 73 8.50 -11.23 5.59
C HIS A 73 7.59 -12.10 6.45
N GLY A 74 7.06 -13.19 5.87
CA GLY A 74 6.06 -14.02 6.54
C GLY A 74 4.80 -13.21 6.87
N ASN A 75 4.49 -13.07 8.17
CA ASN A 75 3.36 -12.29 8.66
C ASN A 75 3.75 -10.87 9.15
N ALA A 76 5.00 -10.43 8.93
CA ALA A 76 5.47 -9.11 9.31
C ALA A 76 5.46 -8.15 8.11
N LEU A 77 5.03 -6.91 8.37
CA LEU A 77 5.08 -5.77 7.45
C LEU A 77 5.99 -4.70 8.05
N THR A 78 6.99 -4.27 7.28
CA THR A 78 7.90 -3.19 7.64
C THR A 78 7.65 -1.99 6.72
N LEU A 79 7.44 -0.83 7.33
CA LEU A 79 7.25 0.45 6.66
C LEU A 79 8.40 1.39 7.04
N HIS A 80 9.20 1.78 6.06
CA HIS A 80 10.27 2.76 6.23
C HIS A 80 9.72 4.17 5.99
N GLN A 81 10.05 5.12 6.88
CA GLN A 81 9.73 6.53 6.64
C GLN A 81 10.64 7.14 5.57
N TYR A 82 11.92 6.75 5.59
CA TYR A 82 12.98 7.23 4.71
C TYR A 82 13.74 6.06 4.10
N LEU A 83 14.25 6.27 2.88
CA LEU A 83 15.20 5.38 2.22
C LEU A 83 16.48 6.14 1.86
N ASP A 84 17.62 5.46 1.92
CA ASP A 84 18.85 5.95 1.31
C ASP A 84 18.83 5.61 -0.18
N VAL A 85 18.74 6.64 -1.02
CA VAL A 85 18.81 6.54 -2.47
C VAL A 85 20.11 7.20 -2.93
N ASN A 86 21.15 6.39 -3.14
CA ASN A 86 22.47 6.82 -3.59
C ASN A 86 23.14 7.86 -2.67
N GLY A 87 23.03 7.68 -1.36
CA GLY A 87 23.58 8.56 -0.32
C GLY A 87 22.69 9.75 0.01
N VAL A 88 21.47 9.80 -0.53
CA VAL A 88 20.48 10.86 -0.23
C VAL A 88 19.29 10.24 0.49
N GLU A 89 19.05 10.70 1.71
CA GLU A 89 17.87 10.33 2.48
C GLU A 89 16.62 10.92 1.82
N THR A 90 15.74 10.04 1.34
CA THR A 90 14.51 10.39 0.63
C THR A 90 13.32 9.95 1.46
N GLU A 91 12.41 10.89 1.74
CA GLU A 91 11.15 10.57 2.41
C GLU A 91 10.24 9.76 1.47
N VAL A 92 9.69 8.65 1.95
CA VAL A 92 8.77 7.78 1.19
C VAL A 92 7.39 7.62 1.84
N SER A 93 7.30 7.68 3.18
CA SER A 93 6.05 7.77 3.95
C SER A 93 4.87 6.90 3.42
N PRO A 94 5.01 5.57 3.32
CA PRO A 94 4.02 4.72 2.66
C PRO A 94 2.71 4.58 3.42
N ARG A 95 1.59 4.56 2.68
CA ARG A 95 0.26 4.15 3.16
C ARG A 95 -0.21 2.91 2.41
N LEU A 96 -0.67 1.90 3.14
CA LEU A 96 -1.11 0.62 2.60
C LEU A 96 -2.52 0.25 3.07
N TYR A 97 -3.16 -0.64 2.31
CA TYR A 97 -4.44 -1.25 2.62
C TYR A 97 -4.35 -2.77 2.51
N LEU A 98 -5.14 -3.47 3.34
CA LEU A 98 -5.23 -4.93 3.32
C LEU A 98 -6.26 -5.37 2.26
N LEU A 99 -5.86 -6.28 1.39
CA LEU A 99 -6.71 -6.92 0.39
C LEU A 99 -7.04 -8.36 0.80
N GLY A 100 -8.25 -8.79 0.45
CA GLY A 100 -8.70 -10.16 0.71
C GLY A 100 -8.00 -11.21 -0.18
N PRO A 101 -8.37 -12.50 -0.04
CA PRO A 101 -7.65 -13.62 -0.65
C PRO A 101 -7.58 -13.64 -2.19
N LYS A 102 -8.40 -12.83 -2.87
CA LYS A 102 -8.40 -12.70 -4.33
C LYS A 102 -7.57 -11.52 -4.84
N ALA A 103 -7.03 -10.67 -3.96
CA ALA A 103 -6.32 -9.43 -4.30
C ALA A 103 -7.12 -8.41 -5.13
N GLU A 104 -8.44 -8.55 -5.26
CA GLU A 104 -9.29 -7.64 -6.05
C GLU A 104 -10.02 -6.59 -5.19
N ASN A 105 -10.29 -6.91 -3.93
CA ASN A 105 -11.10 -6.08 -3.03
C ASN A 105 -10.41 -5.94 -1.67
N TYR A 106 -10.67 -4.81 -1.00
CA TYR A 106 -10.23 -4.60 0.39
C TYR A 106 -10.80 -5.67 1.32
N GLU A 107 -9.99 -6.11 2.28
CA GLU A 107 -10.44 -7.02 3.34
C GLU A 107 -11.28 -6.21 4.35
N MET A 108 -12.59 -6.43 4.31
CA MET A 108 -13.53 -5.76 5.20
C MET A 108 -13.58 -6.46 6.56
N LEU A 109 -12.94 -5.85 7.56
CA LEU A 109 -12.95 -6.35 8.94
C LEU A 109 -14.26 -5.96 9.65
N GLN A 110 -15.07 -6.95 10.02
CA GLN A 110 -16.29 -6.75 10.82
C GLN A 110 -15.96 -6.79 12.32
N LEU A 111 -15.63 -5.62 12.89
CA LEU A 111 -15.07 -5.55 14.26
C LEU A 111 -16.10 -5.46 15.40
N LEU A 112 -17.40 -5.37 15.10
CA LEU A 112 -18.43 -5.28 16.13
C LEU A 112 -18.42 -6.53 17.01
N ASN A 113 -18.19 -6.35 18.31
CA ASN A 113 -18.01 -7.44 19.29
C ASN A 113 -16.91 -8.45 18.93
N GLN A 114 -15.86 -8.01 18.22
CA GLN A 114 -14.67 -8.81 17.91
C GLN A 114 -13.40 -8.21 18.53
N GLU A 115 -12.33 -8.99 18.58
CA GLU A 115 -10.99 -8.55 18.98
C GLU A 115 -10.09 -8.42 17.74
N PHE A 116 -9.37 -7.30 17.64
CA PHE A 116 -8.32 -7.09 16.66
C PHE A 116 -6.98 -6.89 17.38
N THR A 117 -6.01 -7.74 17.07
CA THR A 117 -4.70 -7.75 17.73
C THR A 117 -3.59 -7.67 16.69
N VAL A 118 -2.70 -6.70 16.84
CA VAL A 118 -1.49 -6.52 16.03
C VAL A 118 -0.27 -6.38 16.95
N SER A 119 0.86 -6.95 16.53
CA SER A 119 2.14 -6.74 17.22
C SER A 119 2.93 -5.65 16.50
N ILE A 120 3.40 -4.65 17.23
CA ILE A 120 4.17 -3.52 16.70
C ILE A 120 5.58 -3.58 17.24
N GLN A 121 6.57 -3.49 16.35
CA GLN A 121 7.98 -3.37 16.69
C GLN A 121 8.51 -2.09 16.04
N ARG A 122 9.17 -1.25 16.84
CA ARG A 122 9.83 -0.05 16.34
C ARG A 122 11.30 -0.37 16.12
N HIS A 123 11.74 -0.29 14.87
CA HIS A 123 13.16 -0.32 14.54
C HIS A 123 13.66 1.13 14.52
N PHE A 124 14.70 1.43 15.30
CA PHE A 124 15.37 2.73 15.38
C PHE A 124 16.72 2.64 14.69
#